data_AF-A0A7X9GDM0-F1
#
_entry.id   AF-A0A7X9GDM0-F1
#
_cell.length_a   1.000
_cell.length_b   1.000
_cell.length_c   1.000
_cell.angle_alpha   90.00
_cell.angle_beta   90.00
_cell.angle_gamma   90.00
#
_symmetry.space_group_name_H-M   'P 1'
#
loop_
_entity.id
_entity.type
_entity.pdbx_description
1 polymer ?
#
loop_
_entity_poly.entity_id
_entity_poly.type
_entity_poly.pdbx_seq_one_letter_code
_entity_poly.pdbx_strand_id
1 'polypeptide(L)'
;MTKAMEYGLQVNQPVKVTRTGQEDWYTSSVQDVADNSFCISIPSSGPNVLTLQDGDVVKLKFIYEDNRFMFETTVLGKRYDNIPLYTLALPKECERIQSRSFVRYSIVLDTLYAELPEEGLTPVFSKCYTVEL
;
A
#
# COMPACT_ATOMS: atom_id res chain seq x y z
N MET A 1 -18.04 16.31 -4.27
CA MET A 1 -17.03 15.23 -4.19
C MET A 1 -15.85 15.79 -3.41
N THR A 2 -15.36 15.06 -2.41
CA THR A 2 -14.22 15.49 -1.57
C THR A 2 -12.94 15.37 -2.40
N LYS A 3 -12.01 16.35 -2.33
CA LYS A 3 -10.74 16.34 -3.09
C LYS A 3 -9.94 15.04 -2.93
N ALA A 4 -10.02 14.40 -1.78
CA ALA A 4 -9.36 13.12 -1.53
C ALA A 4 -9.82 11.98 -2.47
N MET A 5 -11.09 11.99 -2.88
CA MET A 5 -11.62 10.99 -3.83
C MET A 5 -11.02 11.18 -5.23
N GLU A 6 -10.67 12.42 -5.61
CA GLU A 6 -9.97 12.69 -6.87
C GLU A 6 -8.59 12.01 -6.92
N TYR A 7 -7.98 11.80 -5.75
CA TYR A 7 -6.72 11.08 -5.61
C TYR A 7 -6.88 9.56 -5.38
N GLY A 8 -8.11 9.03 -5.42
CA GLY A 8 -8.36 7.60 -5.18
C GLY A 8 -8.14 7.15 -3.73
N LEU A 9 -8.13 8.09 -2.77
CA LEU A 9 -8.07 7.79 -1.33
C LEU A 9 -9.47 7.49 -0.79
N GLN A 10 -9.60 6.36 -0.10
CA GLN A 10 -10.86 5.88 0.46
C GLN A 10 -10.68 5.39 1.90
N VAL A 11 -11.73 5.49 2.71
CA VAL A 11 -11.74 4.93 4.07
C VAL A 11 -11.56 3.40 4.00
N ASN A 12 -10.86 2.83 4.99
CA ASN A 12 -10.45 1.43 5.07
C ASN A 12 -9.45 0.97 4.00
N GLN A 13 -8.89 1.89 3.22
CA GLN A 13 -7.86 1.55 2.25
C GLN A 13 -6.52 1.28 2.94
N PRO A 14 -5.86 0.15 2.63
CA PRO A 14 -4.53 -0.13 3.13
C PRO A 14 -3.50 0.78 2.45
N VAL A 15 -2.57 1.30 3.24
CA VAL A 15 -1.50 2.17 2.76
C VAL A 15 -0.16 1.73 3.36
N LYS A 16 0.91 2.00 2.62
CA LYS A 16 2.29 1.87 3.10
C LYS A 16 2.86 3.26 3.33
N VAL A 17 3.54 3.47 4.46
CA VAL A 17 4.08 4.76 4.89
C VAL A 17 5.56 4.60 5.18
N THR A 18 6.37 5.58 4.75
CA THR A 18 7.77 5.71 5.17
C THR A 18 8.11 7.18 5.35
N ARG A 19 9.14 7.48 6.16
CA ARG A 19 9.70 8.83 6.18
C ARG A 19 10.45 9.10 4.89
N THR A 20 10.39 10.34 4.43
CA THR A 20 11.15 10.75 3.26
C THR A 20 12.64 10.56 3.52
N GLY A 21 13.33 9.82 2.65
CA GLY A 21 14.74 9.47 2.79
C GLY A 21 15.03 8.17 3.56
N GLN A 22 14.00 7.46 4.02
CA GLN A 22 14.14 6.12 4.62
C GLN A 22 13.66 5.02 3.67
N GLU A 23 14.17 3.80 3.87
CA GLU A 23 13.81 2.64 3.05
C GLU A 23 12.75 1.75 3.72
N ASP A 24 12.58 1.86 5.04
CA ASP A 24 11.66 1.02 5.80
C ASP A 24 10.20 1.43 5.57
N TRP A 25 9.38 0.51 5.07
CA TRP A 25 7.95 0.72 4.83
C TRP A 25 7.10 0.08 5.90
N TYR A 26 6.16 0.85 6.43
CA TYR A 26 5.22 0.47 7.49
C TYR A 26 3.81 0.37 6.91
N THR A 27 2.99 -0.53 7.42
CA THR A 27 1.59 -0.69 7.00
C THR A 27 0.69 0.16 7.87
N SER A 28 -0.28 0.82 7.26
CA SER A 28 -1.35 1.55 7.93
C SER A 28 -2.64 1.44 7.10
N SER A 29 -3.70 2.07 7.56
CA SER A 29 -4.99 2.14 6.89
C SER A 29 -5.59 3.52 7.03
N VAL A 30 -6.23 4.01 5.98
CA VAL A 30 -7.00 5.26 6.00
C VAL A 30 -8.24 5.04 6.88
N GLN A 31 -8.41 5.90 7.89
CA GLN A 31 -9.49 5.82 8.87
C GLN A 31 -10.55 6.89 8.66
N ASP A 32 -10.15 8.05 8.15
CA ASP A 32 -11.04 9.18 7.91
C ASP A 32 -10.53 10.00 6.72
N VAL A 33 -11.43 10.64 6.00
CA VAL A 33 -11.14 11.45 4.82
C VAL A 33 -11.96 12.74 4.89
N ALA A 34 -11.29 13.87 4.96
CA ALA A 34 -11.87 15.20 5.01
C ALA A 34 -11.50 16.01 3.75
N ASP A 35 -12.00 17.25 3.66
CA ASP A 35 -11.82 18.10 2.47
C ASP A 35 -10.36 18.45 2.16
N ASN A 36 -9.54 18.63 3.20
CA ASN A 36 -8.14 19.08 3.08
C ASN A 36 -7.13 18.15 3.76
N SER A 37 -7.59 17.06 4.38
CA SER A 37 -6.76 16.13 5.14
C SER A 37 -7.36 14.73 5.15
N PHE A 38 -6.55 13.76 5.57
CA PHE A 38 -7.02 12.40 5.83
C PHE A 38 -6.31 11.86 7.07
N CYS A 39 -6.95 10.90 7.75
CA CYS A 39 -6.39 10.26 8.92
C CYS A 39 -5.96 8.83 8.61
N ILE A 40 -4.83 8.42 9.17
CA ILE A 40 -4.36 7.04 9.12
C ILE A 40 -4.14 6.48 10.53
N SER A 41 -4.25 5.17 10.68
CA SER A 41 -3.85 4.47 11.91
C SER A 41 -2.32 4.55 12.11
N ILE A 42 -1.84 4.27 13.32
CA ILE A 42 -0.38 4.24 13.59
C ILE A 42 0.29 3.24 12.64
N PRO A 43 1.23 3.66 11.78
CA PRO A 43 1.88 2.73 10.86
C PRO A 43 2.79 1.77 11.62
N SER A 44 2.75 0.49 11.25
CA SER A 44 3.52 -0.56 11.91
C SER A 44 4.11 -1.58 10.94
N SER A 45 5.20 -2.21 11.36
CA SER A 45 5.87 -3.33 10.69
C SER A 45 6.20 -4.37 11.76
N GLY A 46 5.32 -5.37 11.90
CA GLY A 46 5.37 -6.31 13.02
C GLY A 46 5.26 -5.57 14.36
N PRO A 47 6.20 -5.76 15.31
CA PRO A 47 6.19 -5.07 16.60
C PRO A 47 6.64 -3.60 16.52
N ASN A 48 7.26 -3.18 15.42
CA ASN A 48 7.83 -1.85 15.28
C ASN A 48 6.79 -0.86 14.77
N VAL A 49 6.66 0.29 15.44
CA VAL A 49 5.75 1.37 15.04
C VAL A 49 6.54 2.55 14.49
N LEU A 50 6.00 3.19 13.46
CA LEU A 50 6.53 4.44 12.93
C LEU A 50 5.91 5.61 13.69
N THR A 51 6.65 6.15 14.65
CA THR A 51 6.23 7.34 15.40
C THR A 51 6.48 8.58 14.58
N LEU A 52 5.45 9.23 14.04
CA LEU A 52 5.53 10.52 13.33
C LEU A 52 5.29 11.72 14.26
N GLN A 53 5.85 12.88 13.90
CA GLN A 53 5.65 14.18 14.54
C GLN A 53 4.99 15.19 13.59
N ASP A 54 4.43 16.26 14.14
CA ASP A 54 3.90 17.36 13.33
C ASP A 54 5.01 17.99 12.48
N GLY A 55 4.73 18.24 11.21
CA GLY A 55 5.69 18.70 10.21
C GLY A 55 6.54 17.61 9.55
N ASP A 56 6.50 16.35 10.01
CA ASP A 56 7.22 15.25 9.34
C ASP A 56 6.70 15.09 7.90
N VAL A 57 7.63 14.93 6.94
CA VAL A 57 7.29 14.63 5.54
C VAL A 57 7.43 13.14 5.30
N VAL A 58 6.33 12.52 4.86
CA VAL A 58 6.24 11.08 4.63
C VAL A 58 5.86 10.77 3.19
N LYS A 59 6.32 9.62 2.70
CA LYS A 59 5.85 9.02 1.45
C LYS A 59 4.78 8.00 1.75
N LEU A 60 3.67 8.07 1.01
CA LEU A 60 2.65 7.04 1.01
C LEU A 60 2.62 6.28 -0.30
N LYS A 61 2.34 4.99 -0.22
CA LYS A 61 2.00 4.13 -1.35
C LYS A 61 0.68 3.43 -1.07
N PHE A 62 -0.19 3.36 -2.07
CA PHE A 62 -1.47 2.67 -1.97
C PHE A 62 -1.87 2.08 -3.32
N ILE A 63 -2.88 1.22 -3.30
CA ILE A 63 -3.47 0.62 -4.49
C ILE A 63 -4.89 1.14 -4.65
N TYR A 64 -5.21 1.58 -5.86
CA TYR A 64 -6.56 1.98 -6.26
C TYR A 64 -6.80 1.51 -7.70
N GLU A 65 -7.93 0.83 -7.95
CA GLU A 65 -8.28 0.26 -9.28
C GLU A 65 -7.10 -0.47 -9.96
N ASP A 66 -6.46 -1.40 -9.26
CA ASP A 66 -5.29 -2.18 -9.72
C ASP A 66 -4.03 -1.39 -10.07
N ASN A 67 -4.04 -0.09 -9.80
CA ASN A 67 -2.92 0.82 -10.01
C ASN A 67 -2.25 1.16 -8.69
N ARG A 68 -0.92 1.27 -8.72
CA ARG A 68 -0.16 1.75 -7.57
C ARG A 68 0.00 3.25 -7.69
N PHE A 69 -0.25 3.92 -6.59
CA PHE A 69 -0.07 5.36 -6.47
C PHE A 69 0.92 5.67 -5.36
N MET A 70 1.65 6.77 -5.53
CA MET A 70 2.60 7.27 -4.55
C MET A 70 2.54 8.79 -4.48
N PHE A 71 2.67 9.33 -3.28
CA PHE A 71 2.82 10.76 -3.08
C PHE A 71 3.58 11.07 -1.79
N GLU A 72 4.14 12.28 -1.73
CA GLU A 72 4.64 12.87 -0.50
C GLU A 72 3.55 13.72 0.16
N THR A 73 3.48 13.66 1.49
CA THR A 73 2.60 14.52 2.28
C THR A 73 3.23 14.88 3.62
N THR A 74 2.65 15.87 4.28
CA THR A 74 3.08 16.37 5.58
C THR A 74 2.11 15.91 6.67
N VAL A 75 2.68 15.47 7.79
CA VAL A 75 1.95 15.18 9.02
C VAL A 75 1.50 16.49 9.64
N LEU A 76 0.19 16.65 9.84
CA LEU A 76 -0.43 17.82 10.47
C LEU A 76 -0.63 17.65 11.98
N GLY A 77 -0.43 16.43 12.48
CA GLY A 77 -0.52 16.12 13.90
C GLY A 77 -1.17 14.78 14.19
N LYS A 78 -1.62 14.63 15.44
CA LYS A 78 -2.31 13.45 15.95
C LYS A 78 -3.74 13.79 16.34
N ARG A 79 -4.66 12.90 15.99
CA ARG A 79 -6.06 12.95 16.43
C ARG A 79 -6.33 11.71 17.29
N TYR A 80 -7.18 11.85 18.29
CA TYR A 80 -7.59 10.71 19.12
C TYR A 80 -9.08 10.47 18.90
N ASP A 81 -9.41 9.33 18.32
CA ASP A 81 -10.79 8.95 18.02
C ASP A 81 -10.99 7.48 18.39
N ASN A 82 -11.13 7.22 19.71
CA ASN A 82 -10.98 5.91 20.38
C ASN A 82 -9.61 5.23 20.25
N ILE A 83 -8.90 5.46 19.15
CA ILE A 83 -7.51 5.07 18.89
C ILE A 83 -6.69 6.29 18.43
N PRO A 84 -5.37 6.28 18.65
CA PRO A 84 -4.49 7.32 18.11
C PRO A 84 -4.38 7.22 16.59
N LEU A 85 -4.61 8.35 15.91
CA LEU A 85 -4.53 8.51 14.46
C LEU A 85 -3.54 9.62 14.11
N TYR A 86 -2.91 9.50 12.94
CA TYR A 86 -2.15 10.58 12.33
C TYR A 86 -3.01 11.32 11.32
N THR A 87 -3.07 12.65 11.45
CA THR A 87 -3.69 13.51 10.44
C THR A 87 -2.63 13.94 9.45
N LEU A 88 -2.89 13.72 8.16
CA LEU A 88 -2.00 14.02 7.04
C LEU A 88 -2.68 15.03 6.12
N ALA A 89 -1.90 15.94 5.52
CA ALA A 89 -2.41 16.83 4.50
C ALA A 89 -2.78 16.04 3.23
N LEU A 90 -3.71 16.55 2.42
CA LEU A 90 -3.86 15.99 1.07
C LEU A 90 -2.62 16.31 0.22
N PRO A 91 -2.21 15.37 -0.66
CA PRO A 91 -1.10 15.62 -1.57
C PRO A 91 -1.41 16.75 -2.53
N LYS A 92 -0.36 17.46 -2.95
CA LYS A 92 -0.46 18.42 -4.06
C LYS A 92 -0.43 17.72 -5.42
N GLU A 93 0.33 16.63 -5.49
CA GLU A 93 0.52 15.82 -6.69
C GLU A 93 0.50 14.34 -6.30
N CYS A 94 -0.09 13.51 -7.15
CA CYS A 94 -0.12 12.07 -6.97
C CYS A 94 0.47 11.39 -8.19
N GLU A 95 1.51 10.60 -7.99
CA GLU A 95 2.19 9.86 -9.04
C GLU A 95 1.61 8.45 -9.17
N ARG A 96 1.19 8.08 -10.38
CA ARG A 96 0.82 6.69 -10.70
C ARG A 96 2.08 5.92 -11.08
N ILE A 97 2.39 4.87 -10.32
CA ILE A 97 3.51 3.97 -10.59
C ILE A 97 3.03 2.75 -11.35
N GLN A 98 3.47 2.60 -12.61
CA GLN A 98 3.29 1.36 -13.35
C GLN A 98 4.41 0.38 -13.02
N SER A 99 4.16 -0.55 -12.09
CA SER A 99 5.15 -1.55 -11.68
C SER A 99 5.10 -2.85 -12.48
N ARG A 100 4.11 -3.04 -13.36
CA ARG A 100 3.98 -4.27 -14.16
C ARG A 100 4.67 -4.08 -15.51
N SER A 101 5.59 -4.98 -15.85
CA SER A 101 6.23 -5.00 -17.18
C SER A 101 5.33 -5.60 -18.27
N PHE A 102 4.28 -6.34 -17.88
CA PHE A 102 3.36 -7.04 -18.79
C PHE A 102 1.91 -6.86 -18.34
N VAL A 103 0.99 -6.86 -19.31
CA VAL A 103 -0.47 -6.87 -19.07
C VAL A 103 -0.87 -8.26 -18.58
N ARG A 104 -1.72 -8.32 -17.56
CA ARG A 104 -2.31 -9.58 -17.07
C ARG A 104 -3.73 -9.71 -17.62
N TYR A 105 -4.09 -10.91 -18.05
CA TYR A 105 -5.46 -11.22 -18.43
C TYR A 105 -6.12 -12.00 -17.30
N SER A 106 -7.37 -11.68 -16.95
CA SER A 106 -8.12 -12.46 -15.96
C SER A 106 -8.52 -13.83 -16.54
N ILE A 107 -7.60 -14.80 -16.46
CA ILE A 107 -7.76 -16.14 -17.00
C ILE A 107 -7.32 -17.21 -16.00
N VAL A 108 -7.94 -18.39 -16.11
CA VAL A 108 -7.55 -19.60 -15.38
C VAL A 108 -6.88 -20.54 -16.38
N LEU A 109 -5.67 -20.98 -16.07
CA LEU A 109 -4.87 -21.86 -16.92
C LEU A 109 -4.55 -23.17 -16.19
N ASP A 110 -4.74 -24.29 -16.89
CA ASP A 110 -4.25 -25.59 -16.44
C ASP A 110 -2.72 -25.58 -16.42
N THR A 111 -2.12 -25.91 -15.29
CA THR A 111 -0.66 -25.87 -15.11
C THR A 111 -0.18 -27.10 -14.34
N LEU A 112 1.09 -27.43 -14.54
CA LEU A 112 1.80 -28.43 -13.75
C LEU A 112 2.86 -27.72 -12.91
N TYR A 113 2.92 -27.99 -11.62
CA TYR A 113 3.97 -27.47 -10.73
C TYR A 113 4.75 -28.62 -10.10
N ALA A 114 6.01 -28.37 -9.77
CA ALA A 114 6.86 -29.28 -9.02
C ALA A 114 7.72 -28.45 -8.06
N GLU A 115 8.07 -29.02 -6.91
CA GLU A 115 9.13 -28.46 -6.07
C GLU A 115 10.48 -28.57 -6.79
N LEU A 116 11.41 -27.67 -6.46
CA LEU A 116 12.76 -27.75 -7.00
C LEU A 116 13.41 -29.05 -6.51
N PRO A 117 13.78 -29.99 -7.40
CA PRO A 117 14.32 -31.27 -6.98
C PRO A 117 15.73 -31.12 -6.42
N GLU A 118 16.11 -32.03 -5.53
CA GLU A 118 17.52 -32.18 -5.12
C GLU A 118 18.40 -32.55 -6.33
N GLU A 119 19.69 -32.24 -6.23
CA GLU A 119 20.64 -32.41 -7.33
C GLU A 119 20.70 -33.89 -7.76
N GLY A 120 20.42 -34.16 -9.03
CA GLY A 120 20.37 -35.51 -9.60
C GLY A 120 18.99 -36.20 -9.57
N LEU A 121 17.97 -35.58 -8.97
CA LEU A 121 16.59 -36.08 -9.00
C LEU A 121 15.76 -35.41 -10.11
N THR A 122 14.73 -36.12 -10.58
CA THR A 122 13.76 -35.58 -11.55
C THR A 122 12.57 -34.93 -10.84
N PRO A 123 12.06 -33.78 -11.32
CA PRO A 123 10.92 -33.12 -10.73
C PRO A 123 9.64 -33.94 -10.90
N VAL A 124 8.85 -34.06 -9.84
CA VAL A 124 7.54 -34.73 -9.85
C VAL A 124 6.44 -33.68 -9.96
N PHE A 125 5.75 -33.67 -11.11
CA PHE A 125 4.75 -32.66 -11.43
C PHE A 125 3.36 -33.02 -10.90
N SER A 126 2.71 -32.05 -10.27
CA SER A 126 1.32 -32.12 -9.80
C SER A 126 0.45 -31.14 -10.59
N LYS A 127 -0.77 -31.57 -10.94
CA LYS A 127 -1.75 -30.69 -11.59
C LYS A 127 -2.22 -29.59 -10.65
N CYS A 128 -2.26 -28.37 -11.15
CA CYS A 128 -2.83 -27.22 -10.48
C CYS A 128 -3.49 -26.28 -11.51
N TYR A 129 -4.16 -25.25 -10.99
CA TYR A 129 -4.67 -24.14 -11.79
C TYR A 129 -3.91 -22.91 -11.37
N THR A 130 -3.38 -22.15 -12.33
CA THR A 130 -2.85 -20.82 -12.06
C THR A 130 -3.87 -19.78 -12.47
N VAL A 131 -3.97 -18.73 -11.67
CA VAL A 131 -4.82 -17.58 -11.96
C VAL A 131 -3.90 -16.42 -12.31
N GLU A 132 -4.03 -15.89 -13.52
CA GLU A 132 -3.37 -14.64 -13.89
C GLU A 132 -4.33 -13.48 -13.54
N LEU A 133 -3.95 -12.61 -12.60
CA LEU A 133 -4.70 -11.43 -12.14
C LEU A 133 -3.78 -10.23 -11.95
#